data_AF-A0A3Q8W967-F1
#
_entry.id   AF-A0A3Q8W967-F1
#
_cell.length_a   1.000
_cell.length_b   1.000
_cell.length_c   1.000
_cell.angle_alpha   90.00
_cell.angle_beta   90.00
_cell.angle_gamma   90.00
#
_symmetry.space_group_name_H-M   'P 1'
#
loop_
_entity.id
_entity.type
_entity.pdbx_description
1 polymer ?
#
loop_
_entity_poly.entity_id
_entity_poly.type
_entity_poly.pdbx_seq_one_letter_code
_entity_poly.pdbx_strand_id
1 'polypeptide(L)' 'MIRGWHASPTRGAQPSTDHETGEVRIPVSLFDVDVHQGDSELVLSRREARMLLEHLTNPTAAEDAS' A
#
# COMPACT_ATOMS: atom_id res chain seq x y z
N MET A 1 -7.44 23.19 4.14
CA MET A 1 -7.62 22.64 2.78
C MET A 1 -7.07 21.22 2.83
N ILE A 2 -7.94 20.20 2.79
CA ILE A 2 -7.48 18.80 2.76
C ILE A 2 -6.79 18.62 1.41
N ARG A 3 -5.49 18.33 1.43
CA ARG A 3 -4.76 17.94 0.23
C ARG A 3 -5.28 16.54 -0.15
N GLY A 4 -5.92 16.40 -1.31
CA GLY A 4 -6.53 15.16 -1.78
C GLY A 4 -5.52 14.12 -2.27
N TRP A 5 -4.33 14.12 -1.68
CA TRP A 5 -3.23 13.26 -2.07
C TRP A 5 -3.54 11.84 -1.64
N HIS A 6 -3.51 10.92 -2.59
CA HIS A 6 -3.69 9.51 -2.30
C HIS A 6 -2.82 8.64 -3.21
N ALA A 7 -2.60 7.41 -2.79
CA ALA A 7 -1.91 6.39 -3.56
C ALA A 7 -2.89 5.27 -3.87
N SER A 8 -2.78 4.70 -5.07
CA SER A 8 -3.59 3.57 -5.51
C SER A 8 -2.70 2.53 -6.18
N PRO A 9 -2.95 1.22 -6.04
CA PRO A 9 -2.21 0.21 -6.77
C PRO A 9 -2.20 0.48 -8.29
N THR A 10 -1.04 0.38 -8.90
CA THR A 10 -0.88 0.59 -10.34
C THR A 10 -1.66 -0.49 -11.08
N ARG A 11 -2.55 -0.08 -11.99
CA ARG A 11 -3.46 -1.00 -12.68
C ARG A 11 -2.67 -2.06 -13.45
N GLY A 12 -2.92 -3.33 -13.13
CA GLY A 12 -2.32 -4.48 -13.81
C GLY A 12 -0.87 -4.78 -13.39
N ALA A 13 -0.27 -3.95 -12.54
CA ALA A 13 1.02 -4.25 -11.94
C ALA A 13 0.85 -5.27 -10.81
N GLN A 14 1.80 -6.18 -10.69
CA GLN A 14 1.79 -7.18 -9.63
C GLN A 14 2.77 -6.77 -8.53
N PRO A 15 2.41 -6.96 -7.25
CA PRO A 15 3.37 -6.93 -6.16
C PRO A 15 4.51 -7.92 -6.41
N SER A 16 5.72 -7.56 -5.99
CA SER A 16 6.87 -8.45 -6.03
C SER A 16 7.49 -8.59 -4.65
N THR A 17 8.24 -9.68 -4.45
CA THR A 17 9.01 -9.90 -3.22
C THR A 17 10.48 -9.98 -3.57
N ASP A 18 11.29 -9.21 -2.86
CA ASP A 18 12.74 -9.31 -2.92
C ASP A 18 13.19 -10.63 -2.26
N HIS A 19 13.95 -11.45 -2.98
CA HIS A 19 14.38 -12.75 -2.47
C HIS A 19 15.52 -12.66 -1.44
N GLU A 20 16.29 -11.57 -1.44
CA GLU A 20 17.41 -11.38 -0.53
C GLU A 20 16.96 -10.75 0.79
N THR A 21 16.11 -9.72 0.71
CA THR A 21 15.66 -8.96 1.89
C THR A 21 14.29 -9.41 2.41
N GLY A 22 13.49 -10.07 1.57
CA GLY A 22 12.11 -10.41 1.88
C GLY A 22 11.16 -9.21 1.86
N GLU A 23 11.60 -8.06 1.35
CA GLU A 23 10.75 -6.88 1.15
C GLU A 23 9.66 -7.16 0.11
N VAL A 24 8.45 -6.72 0.40
CA VAL A 24 7.34 -6.71 -0.54
C VAL A 24 7.26 -5.33 -1.16
N ARG A 25 7.29 -5.27 -2.49
CA ARG A 25 7.21 -4.03 -3.26
C ARG A 25 5.91 -4.01 -4.04
N ILE A 26 5.11 -2.98 -3.79
CA ILE A 26 3.79 -2.79 -4.40
C ILE A 26 3.86 -1.53 -5.27
N PRO A 27 3.77 -1.67 -6.59
CA PRO A 27 3.74 -0.52 -7.49
C PRO A 27 2.46 0.30 -7.24
N VAL A 28 2.61 1.58 -6.90
CA VAL A 28 1.51 2.51 -6.65
C VAL A 28 1.61 3.76 -7.51
N SER A 29 0.47 4.22 -8.00
CA SER A 29 0.33 5.52 -8.63
C SER A 29 -0.12 6.55 -7.59
N LEU A 30 0.54 7.70 -7.58
CA LEU A 30 0.23 8.83 -6.73
C LEU A 30 -0.69 9.79 -7.46
N PHE A 31 -1.68 10.31 -6.75
CA PHE A 31 -2.64 11.26 -7.28
C PHE A 31 -2.81 12.44 -6.34
N ASP A 32 -3.01 13.63 -6.90
CA ASP A 32 -3.65 14.75 -6.20
C ASP A 32 -5.08 14.85 -6.72
N VAL A 33 -6.03 14.42 -5.90
CA VAL A 33 -7.41 14.14 -6.34
C VAL A 33 -7.36 13.15 -7.51
N ASP A 34 -7.84 13.49 -8.71
CA ASP A 34 -7.85 12.58 -9.87
C ASP A 34 -6.69 12.80 -10.84
N VAL A 35 -5.74 13.68 -10.48
CA VAL A 35 -4.60 14.01 -11.35
C VAL A 35 -3.41 13.15 -10.96
N HIS A 36 -2.97 12.28 -11.87
CA HIS A 36 -1.76 11.48 -11.71
C HIS A 36 -0.53 12.37 -11.53
N GLN A 37 0.26 12.08 -10.49
CA GLN A 37 1.47 12.82 -10.12
C GLN A 37 2.74 12.02 -10.39
N GLY A 38 2.62 10.70 -10.54
CA GLY A 38 3.75 9.80 -10.77
C GLY A 38 3.53 8.43 -10.16
N ASP A 39 4.48 7.54 -10.41
CA ASP A 39 4.47 6.18 -9.88
C ASP A 39 5.62 5.99 -8.89
N SER A 40 5.39 5.19 -7.86
CA SER A 40 6.34 4.88 -6.79
C SER A 40 6.15 3.44 -6.32
N GLU A 41 7.16 2.88 -5.68
CA GLU A 41 7.03 1.58 -4.99
C GLU A 41 6.68 1.81 -3.52
N LEU A 42 5.57 1.26 -3.06
CA LEU A 42 5.33 1.07 -1.64
C LEU A 42 6.13 -0.16 -1.20
N VAL A 43 7.24 0.08 -0.49
CA VAL A 43 8.11 -0.97 0.02
C VAL A 43 7.74 -1.27 1.47
N LEU A 44 7.42 -2.53 1.74
CA LEU A 44 7.10 -3.03 3.07
C LEU A 44 8.07 -4.15 3.42
N SER A 45 8.50 -4.22 4.67
CA SER A 45 9.10 -5.45 5.19
C SER A 45 8.07 -6.59 5.13
N ARG A 46 8.55 -7.83 5.13
CA ARG A 46 7.68 -9.03 5.22
C ARG A 46 6.69 -8.95 6.39
N ARG A 47 7.13 -8.38 7.52
CA ARG A 47 6.30 -8.23 8.72
C ARG A 47 5.20 -7.19 8.50
N GLU A 48 5.53 -6.02 7.94
CA GLU A 48 4.54 -4.97 7.65
C GLU A 48 3.50 -5.44 6.62
N ALA A 49 3.94 -6.12 5.57
CA ALA A 49 3.04 -6.68 4.56
C ALA A 49 2.04 -7.68 5.18
N ARG A 50 2.50 -8.51 6.12
CA ARG A 50 1.64 -9.45 6.84
C ARG A 50 0.62 -8.73 7.73
N MET A 51 1.08 -7.75 8.53
CA MET A 51 0.18 -6.99 9.40
C MET A 51 -0.88 -6.23 8.59
N LEU A 52 -0.49 -5.64 7.46
CA LEU A 52 -1.42 -4.97 6.56
C LEU A 52 -2.45 -5.96 5.99
N LEU A 53 -2.01 -7.15 5.54
CA LEU A 53 -2.92 -8.18 5.05
C LEU A 53 -3.90 -8.65 6.13
N GLU A 54 -3.42 -8.89 7.34
CA GLU A 54 -4.25 -9.28 8.49
C GLU A 54 -5.31 -8.20 8.78
N HIS A 55 -4.91 -6.92 8.77
CA HIS A 55 -5.84 -5.80 8.98
C HIS A 55 -6.89 -5.68 7.88
N LEU A 56 -6.49 -5.83 6.61
CA LEU A 56 -7.41 -5.73 5.46
C LEU A 56 -8.35 -6.93 5.33
N THR A 57 -7.92 -8.11 5.80
CA THR A 57 -8.73 -9.35 5.74
C THR A 57 -9.57 -9.56 6.99
N ASN A 58 -9.30 -8.82 8.08
CA ASN A 58 -10.07 -8.88 9.32
C ASN A 58 -10.44 -7.45 9.80
N PRO A 59 -11.39 -6.78 9.12
CA PRO A 59 -11.68 -5.36 9.33
C PRO A 59 -12.21 -5.02 10.73
N THR A 60 -12.71 -6.00 11.49
CA THR A 60 -13.32 -5.78 12.81
C THR A 60 -12.30 -5.56 13.94
N ALA A 61 -11.00 -5.76 13.71
CA ALA A 61 -9.97 -5.48 14.73
C ALA A 61 -9.58 -4.00 14.81
N ALA A 62 -10.00 -3.17 13.85
CA ALA A 62 -9.67 -1.75 13.77
C ALA A 62 -10.60 -0.85 14.61
N GLU A 63 -11.82 -1.31 14.89
CA GLU A 63 -12.84 -0.51 15.59
C GLU A 63 -12.75 -0.62 17.12
N ASP A 64 -12.08 -1.63 17.67
CA ASP A 64 -12.02 -1.90 19.12
C ASP A 64 -10.85 -1.20 19.86
N ALA A 65 -10.11 -0.31 19.19
CA ALA A 65 -8.95 0.40 19.75
C ALA A 65 -9.13 1.91 19.93
N SER A 66 -10.37 2.41 20.01
CA SER A 66 -10.70 3.82 20.32
C SER A 66 -11.45 3.99 21.63
#